data_AF-A0A3E0PHC0-F1
#
_entry.id   AF-A0A3E0PHC0-F1
#
_cell.length_a   1.000
_cell.length_b   1.000
_cell.length_c   1.000
_cell.angle_alpha   90.00
_cell.angle_beta   90.00
_cell.angle_gamma   90.00
#
_symmetry.space_group_name_H-M   'P 1'
#
loop_
_entity.id
_entity.type
_entity.pdbx_description
1 polymer ?
#
loop_
_entity_poly.entity_id
_entity_poly.type
_entity_poly.pdbx_seq_one_letter_code
_entity_poly.pdbx_strand_id
1 'polypeptide(L)' 'MLYALGALLSLIIAVVCFVWMRGSSDQNTLLLIVGIVFAILTIVFGGLFLSGRVNKTEDIHVTE' A
#
# COMPACT_ATOMS: atom_id res chain seq x y z
N MET A 1 -11.80 -3.40 -10.53
CA MET A 1 -10.96 -2.54 -11.41
C MET A 1 -10.54 -1.25 -10.72
N LEU A 2 -11.47 -0.41 -10.25
CA LEU A 2 -11.17 0.89 -9.62
C LEU A 2 -10.19 0.79 -8.42
N TYR A 3 -10.40 -0.16 -7.50
CA TYR A 3 -9.52 -0.35 -6.35
C TYR A 3 -8.10 -0.80 -6.72
N ALA A 4 -7.97 -1.62 -7.77
CA ALA A 4 -6.66 -2.05 -8.26
C ALA A 4 -5.88 -0.89 -8.90
N LEU A 5 -6.57 -0.02 -9.64
CA LEU A 5 -6.00 1.21 -10.18
C LEU A 5 -5.58 2.17 -9.06
N GLY A 6 -6.40 2.35 -8.03
CA GLY A 6 -6.06 3.16 -6.86
C GLY A 6 -4.84 2.63 -6.09
N ALA A 7 -4.75 1.32 -5.91
CA ALA A 7 -3.61 0.66 -5.27
C ALA A 7 -2.32 0.81 -6.10
N LEU A 8 -2.41 0.75 -7.43
CA LEU A 8 -1.27 0.95 -8.31
C LEU A 8 -0.79 2.40 -8.28
N LEU A 9 -1.72 3.37 -8.26
CA LEU A 9 -1.37 4.79 -8.19
C LEU A 9 -0.70 5.14 -6.85
N SER A 10 -1.22 4.61 -5.74
CA SER A 10 -0.62 4.83 -4.42
C SER A 10 0.76 4.20 -4.28
N LEU A 11 0.98 3.03 -4.89
CA LEU A 11 2.29 2.38 -4.97
C LEU A 11 3.31 3.27 -5.71
N ILE A 12 2.95 3.82 -6.86
CA ILE A 12 3.84 4.69 -7.65
C ILE A 12 4.25 5.92 -6.83
N ILE A 13 3.29 6.58 -6.18
CA ILE A 13 3.55 7.76 -5.35
C ILE A 13 4.49 7.40 -4.19
N ALA A 14 4.27 6.26 -3.53
CA ALA A 14 5.12 5.80 -2.43
C ALA A 14 6.56 5.53 -2.89
N VAL A 15 6.75 4.90 -4.06
CA VAL A 15 8.08 4.61 -4.62
C VAL A 15 8.81 5.90 -4.99
N VAL A 16 8.13 6.85 -5.64
CA VAL A 16 8.73 8.16 -6.00
C VAL A 16 9.15 8.91 -4.74
N CYS A 17 8.30 8.95 -3.72
CA CYS A 17 8.62 9.59 -2.45
C CYS A 17 9.84 8.95 -1.78
N PHE A 18 9.92 7.62 -1.79
CA PHE A 18 11.05 6.87 -1.23
C PHE A 18 12.37 7.13 -1.98
N VAL A 19 12.35 7.18 -3.31
CA VAL A 19 13.53 7.50 -4.13
C VAL A 19 14.00 8.94 -3.87
N TRP A 20 13.07 9.88 -3.80
CA TRP A 20 13.38 11.29 -3.56
C TRP A 20 13.99 11.49 -2.17
N MET A 21 13.44 10.83 -1.14
CA MET A 21 13.98 10.85 0.22
C MET A 21 15.37 10.19 0.32
N ARG A 22 15.64 9.14 -0.47
CA ARG A 22 16.97 8.51 -0.50
C ARG A 22 18.04 9.39 -1.15
N GLY A 23 17.65 10.30 -2.05
CA GLY A 23 18.55 11.29 -2.66
C GLY A 23 18.99 12.38 -1.68
N SER A 24 18.12 12.76 -0.74
CA SER A 24 18.43 13.68 0.38
C SER A 24 19.28 12.96 1.44
N SER A 25 20.56 12.80 1.12
CA SER A 25 21.56 12.02 1.86
C SER A 25 22.08 12.74 3.13
N ASP A 26 21.20 13.29 3.94
CA ASP A 26 21.51 13.52 5.36
C ASP A 26 21.05 12.29 6.12
N GLN A 27 21.94 11.78 6.96
CA GLN A 27 21.97 10.45 7.58
C GLN A 27 20.79 10.18 8.53
N ASN A 28 19.57 10.16 7.98
CA ASN A 28 18.32 10.06 8.71
C ASN A 28 17.95 8.58 8.83
N THR A 29 18.69 7.85 9.67
CA THR A 29 18.45 6.43 10.00
C THR A 29 17.00 6.17 10.39
N LEU A 30 16.33 7.16 11.00
CA LEU A 30 14.90 7.15 11.31
C LEU A 30 14.01 6.98 10.06
N LEU A 31 14.30 7.68 8.96
CA LEU A 31 13.50 7.59 7.74
C LEU A 31 13.68 6.24 7.04
N LEU A 32 14.87 5.64 7.15
CA LEU A 32 15.12 4.29 6.65
C LEU A 32 14.31 3.24 7.43
N ILE A 33 14.27 3.35 8.76
CA ILE A 33 13.44 2.50 9.62
C ILE A 33 11.96 2.66 9.26
N VAL A 34 11.47 3.90 9.15
CA VAL A 34 10.08 4.19 8.77
C VAL A 34 9.75 3.60 7.40
N GLY A 35 10.67 3.71 6.43
CA GLY A 35 10.49 3.14 5.09
C GLY A 35 10.40 1.62 5.10
N ILE A 36 11.23 0.94 5.89
CA ILE A 36 11.15 -0.53 6.06
C ILE A 36 9.82 -0.95 6.69
N VAL A 37 9.38 -0.25 7.75
CA VAL A 37 8.09 -0.53 8.40
C VAL A 37 6.95 -0.36 7.41
N PHE A 38 6.94 0.73 6.64
CA PHE A 38 5.94 0.97 5.61
C PHE A 38 5.93 -0.13 4.54
N ALA A 39 7.10 -0.55 4.06
CA ALA A 39 7.21 -1.62 3.07
C ALA A 39 6.61 -2.94 3.57
N ILE A 40 6.89 -3.31 4.82
CA ILE A 40 6.32 -4.51 5.45
C ILE A 40 4.79 -4.38 5.53
N LEU A 41 4.28 -3.25 6.01
CA LEU A 41 2.84 -3.00 6.09
C LEU A 41 2.17 -3.07 4.71
N THR A 42 2.78 -2.51 3.67
CA THR A 42 2.25 -2.58 2.30
C THR A 42 2.17 -4.03 1.81
N ILE A 43 3.17 -4.86 2.08
CA ILE A 43 3.14 -6.28 1.70
C ILE A 43 2.02 -7.01 2.45
N VAL A 44 1.90 -6.81 3.77
CA VAL A 44 0.90 -7.48 4.61
C VAL A 44 -0.52 -7.06 4.21
N PHE A 45 -0.79 -5.76 4.16
CA PHE A 45 -2.11 -5.25 3.79
C PHE A 45 -2.44 -5.51 2.32
N GLY A 46 -1.46 -5.43 1.43
CA GLY A 46 -1.63 -5.80 0.02
C GLY A 46 -1.98 -7.28 -0.14
N GLY A 47 -1.31 -8.17 0.60
CA GLY A 47 -1.64 -9.59 0.63
C GLY A 47 -3.03 -9.87 1.18
N LEU A 48 -3.44 -9.21 2.27
CA LEU A 48 -4.79 -9.31 2.83
C LEU A 48 -5.86 -8.81 1.85
N PHE A 49 -5.58 -7.71 1.15
CA PHE A 49 -6.46 -7.14 0.14
C PHE A 49 -6.64 -8.09 -1.06
N LEU A 50 -5.52 -8.64 -1.58
CA LEU A 50 -5.53 -9.62 -2.68
C LEU A 50 -6.16 -10.95 -2.28
N SER A 51 -6.07 -11.35 -1.01
CA SER A 51 -6.68 -12.58 -0.48
C SER A 51 -8.22 -12.53 -0.47
N GLY A 52 -8.85 -11.41 -0.80
CA GLY A 52 -10.31 -11.26 -0.78
C GLY A 52 -10.93 -11.27 0.62
N ARG A 53 -10.12 -11.46 1.68
CA ARG A 53 -10.58 -11.45 3.08
C ARG A 53 -11.14 -10.09 3.51
N VAL A 54 -10.67 -9.01 2.89
CA VAL A 54 -11.12 -7.64 3.18
C VAL A 54 -12.23 -7.20 2.21
N ASN A 55 -12.32 -7.82 1.03
CA ASN A 55 -13.35 -7.56 0.03
C ASN A 55 -14.33 -8.72 -0.03
N LYS A 56 -15.10 -8.90 1.04
CA LYS A 56 -16.25 -9.80 0.99
C LYS A 56 -17.33 -9.14 0.15
N THR A 57 -17.52 -9.64 -1.07
CA THR A 57 -18.77 -9.47 -1.81
C THR A 57 -19.83 -10.31 -1.10
N GLU A 58 -20.24 -9.89 0.09
CA GLU A 58 -21.51 -10.36 0.64
C GLU A 58 -22.54 -9.87 -0.38
N ASP A 59 -23.07 -10.77 -1.20
CA ASP A 59 -24.19 -10.48 -2.08
C ASP A 59 -25.29 -9.92 -1.19
N ILE A 60 -25.50 -8.60 -1.28
CA ILE A 60 -26.65 -7.95 -0.69
C ILE A 60 -27.82 -8.48 -1.51
N HIS A 61 -28.38 -9.60 -1.06
CA HIS A 61 -29.65 -10.10 -1.51
C HIS A 61 -30.68 -9.06 -1.07
N VAL A 62 -30.87 -8.03 -1.90
CA VAL A 62 -32.07 -7.21 -1.85
C VAL A 62 -33.17 -8.14 -2.34
N THR A 63 -33.80 -8.84 -1.39
CA THR A 63 -35.06 -9.53 -1.62
C THR A 63 -36.07 -8.50 -2.14
N GLU A 64 -36.78 -8.92 -3.18
CA GLU A 64 -37.78 -8.19 -3.99
C GLU A 64 -38.69 -7.22 -3.23
#